data_AF-A0A380FMV5-F1
#
_entry.id   AF-A0A380FMV5-F1
#
_cell.length_a   1.000
_cell.length_b   1.000
_cell.length_c   1.000
_cell.angle_alpha   90.00
_cell.angle_beta   90.00
_cell.angle_gamma   90.00
#
_symmetry.space_group_name_H-M   'P 1'
#
loop_
_entity.id
_entity.type
_entity.pdbx_description
1 polymer ?
#
loop_
_entity_poly.entity_id
_entity_poly.type
_entity_poly.pdbx_seq_one_letter_code
_entity_poly.pdbx_strand_id
1 'polypeptide(L)' 'MAVLKNLAGFGIIGLVGPISAFRFMEHSPLLSLLMVFIAFFVVPFTIGYIINTFYMKVLKLYDRDIF' A
#
# COMPACT_ATOMS: atom_id res chain seq x y z
N MET A 1 17.11 -21.33 -3.68
CA MET A 1 16.76 -20.56 -2.46
C MET A 1 17.12 -19.07 -2.65
N ALA A 2 16.43 -18.35 -3.55
CA ALA A 2 16.82 -16.98 -3.90
C ALA A 2 15.66 -15.96 -4.03
N VAL A 3 14.41 -16.42 -4.08
CA VAL A 3 13.25 -15.50 -4.23
C VAL A 3 12.64 -15.12 -2.86
N LEU A 4 12.65 -16.03 -1.87
CA LEU A 4 12.09 -15.77 -0.54
C LEU A 4 12.89 -14.72 0.26
N LYS A 5 14.19 -14.53 -0.03
CA LYS A 5 15.07 -13.59 0.68
C LYS A 5 14.75 -12.12 0.38
N ASN A 6 14.14 -11.82 -0.77
CA ASN A 6 13.75 -10.45 -1.15
C ASN A 6 12.37 -10.04 -0.60
N LEU A 7 11.51 -11.01 -0.27
CA LEU A 7 10.16 -10.75 0.28
C LEU A 7 10.15 -10.68 1.81
N ALA A 8 11.08 -11.37 2.49
CA ALA A 8 11.29 -11.23 3.94
C ALA A 8 11.71 -9.79 4.33
N GLY A 9 12.31 -9.06 3.38
CA GLY A 9 12.54 -7.62 3.48
C GLY A 9 11.25 -6.81 3.38
N PHE A 10 10.29 -7.18 2.53
CA PHE A 10 9.10 -6.35 2.27
C PHE A 10 8.23 -6.11 3.53
N GLY A 11 8.19 -7.07 4.46
CA GLY A 11 7.45 -6.91 5.72
C GLY A 11 8.11 -5.89 6.67
N ILE A 12 9.39 -6.03 6.99
CA ILE A 12 10.09 -5.12 7.92
C ILE A 12 10.56 -3.83 7.22
N ILE A 13 11.09 -3.94 6.00
CA ILE A 13 11.53 -2.80 5.17
C ILE A 13 10.33 -2.00 4.67
N GLY A 14 9.22 -2.64 4.30
CA GLY A 14 8.00 -1.93 3.89
C GLY A 14 7.37 -1.13 5.03
N LEU A 15 7.62 -1.50 6.28
CA LEU A 15 7.19 -0.75 7.45
C LEU A 15 8.12 0.43 7.80
N VAL A 16 9.29 0.58 7.17
CA VAL A 16 10.21 1.70 7.45
C VAL A 16 9.53 3.06 7.21
N GLY A 17 8.71 3.17 6.17
CA GLY A 17 7.92 4.37 5.89
C GLY A 17 6.89 4.67 6.99
N PRO A 18 5.92 3.76 7.24
CA PRO A 18 4.94 3.87 8.32
C PRO A 18 5.55 4.16 9.71
N ILE A 19 6.60 3.43 10.10
CA ILE A 19 7.27 3.58 11.40
C ILE A 19 7.92 4.95 11.50
N SER A 20 8.62 5.40 10.45
CA SER A 20 9.25 6.71 10.44
C SER A 20 8.19 7.81 10.51
N ALA A 21 7.13 7.72 9.71
CA ALA A 21 6.04 8.68 9.72
C ALA A 21 5.38 8.78 11.11
N PHE A 22 5.05 7.65 11.73
CA PHE A 22 4.47 7.61 13.07
C PHE A 22 5.37 8.28 14.12
N ARG A 23 6.69 8.07 14.05
CA ARG A 23 7.66 8.60 15.02
C ARG A 23 7.77 10.12 15.01
N PHE A 24 7.47 10.78 13.90
CA PHE A 24 7.57 12.24 13.76
C PHE A 24 6.22 12.96 13.90
N MET A 25 5.12 12.24 14.18
CA MET A 25 3.81 12.85 14.41
C MET A 25 3.66 13.31 15.86
N GLU A 26 3.17 14.54 16.05
CA GLU A 26 2.95 15.15 17.37
C GLU A 26 1.51 14.95 17.90
N HIS A 27 0.72 14.10 17.24
CA HIS A 27 -0.65 13.78 17.65
C HIS A 27 -0.72 12.69 18.71
N SER A 28 -1.92 12.43 19.25
CA SER A 28 -2.14 11.29 20.12
C SER A 28 -1.78 9.98 19.42
N PRO A 29 -1.25 8.97 20.13
CA PRO A 29 -0.80 7.72 19.51
C PRO A 29 -1.87 7.03 18.65
N LEU A 30 -3.13 7.10 19.08
CA LEU A 30 -4.25 6.52 18.33
C LEU A 30 -4.51 7.27 17.01
N LEU A 31 -4.47 8.60 17.04
CA LEU A 31 -4.70 9.41 15.84
C LEU A 31 -3.56 9.24 14.83
N SER A 32 -2.32 9.26 15.29
CA SER A 32 -1.13 8.99 14.46
C SER A 32 -1.21 7.61 13.82
N LEU A 33 -1.66 6.59 14.56
CA LEU A 33 -1.78 5.22 14.03
C LEU A 33 -2.85 5.14 12.94
N LEU A 34 -4.01 5.77 13.17
CA LEU A 34 -5.08 5.83 12.17
C LEU A 34 -4.63 6.55 10.89
N MET A 35 -3.94 7.68 11.03
CA MET A 35 -3.40 8.43 9.89
C MET A 35 -2.41 7.60 9.08
N VAL A 36 -1.47 6.93 9.75
CA VAL A 36 -0.50 6.04 9.10
C VAL A 36 -1.19 4.86 8.40
N PHE A 37 -2.18 4.24 9.05
CA PHE A 37 -2.95 3.15 8.44
C PHE A 37 -3.69 3.61 7.18
N ILE A 38 -4.33 4.78 7.22
CA ILE A 38 -5.02 5.33 6.05
C ILE A 38 -4.04 5.60 4.92
N ALA A 39 -2.93 6.29 5.22
CA ALA A 39 -1.96 6.71 4.22
C ALA A 39 -1.24 5.54 3.53
N PHE A 40 -0.89 4.50 4.28
CA PHE A 40 -0.07 3.38 3.76
C PHE A 40 -0.87 2.13 3.40
N PHE A 41 -2.12 2.02 3.83
CA PHE A 41 -2.97 0.86 3.50
C PHE A 41 -4.22 1.29 2.73
N VAL A 42 -5.05 2.17 3.28
CA VAL A 42 -6.33 2.50 2.64
C VAL A 42 -6.14 3.19 1.29
N VAL A 43 -5.26 4.20 1.21
CA VAL A 43 -5.03 4.96 -0.02
C VAL A 43 -4.45 4.09 -1.14
N PRO A 44 -3.34 3.33 -0.96
CA PRO A 44 -2.78 2.51 -2.03
C PRO A 44 -3.77 1.48 -2.58
N PHE A 45 -4.52 0.80 -1.71
CA PHE A 45 -5.52 -0.19 -2.15
C PHE A 45 -6.69 0.46 -2.89
N THR A 46 -7.18 1.60 -2.40
CA THR A 46 -8.28 2.31 -3.03
C THR A 46 -7.88 2.83 -4.41
N ILE A 47 -6.71 3.46 -4.51
CA ILE A 47 -6.18 3.96 -5.78
C ILE A 47 -5.90 2.81 -6.74
N GLY A 48 -5.28 1.72 -6.27
CA GLY A 48 -5.06 0.53 -7.09
C GLY A 48 -6.36 -0.03 -7.66
N TYR A 49 -7.42 -0.13 -6.84
CA TYR A 49 -8.73 -0.58 -7.29
C TYR A 49 -9.36 0.38 -8.32
N ILE A 50 -9.29 1.69 -8.08
CA ILE A 50 -9.83 2.70 -9.00
C ILE A 50 -9.10 2.64 -10.34
N ILE A 51 -7.77 2.63 -10.31
CA ILE A 51 -6.93 2.58 -11.51
C ILE A 51 -7.20 1.30 -12.30
N ASN A 52 -7.24 0.15 -11.63
CA ASN A 52 -7.58 -1.12 -12.28
C ASN A 52 -8.97 -1.06 -12.93
N THR A 53 -9.96 -0.55 -12.20
CA THR A 53 -11.32 -0.41 -12.72
C THR A 53 -11.38 0.55 -13.91
N PHE A 54 -10.66 1.66 -13.85
CA PHE A 54 -10.59 2.64 -14.93
C PHE A 54 -9.96 2.03 -16.19
N TYR A 55 -8.81 1.38 -16.07
CA TYR A 55 -8.12 0.77 -17.21
C TYR A 55 -8.89 -0.41 -17.82
N MET A 56 -9.54 -1.24 -17.00
CA MET A 56 -10.29 -2.39 -17.49
C MET A 56 -11.67 -2.02 -18.02
N LYS A 57 -12.44 -1.19 -17.30
CA LYS A 57 -13.85 -0.93 -17.63
C LYS A 57 -14.06 0.29 -18.52
N VAL A 58 -13.27 1.35 -18.33
CA VAL A 58 -13.44 2.61 -19.08
C VAL A 58 -12.61 2.55 -20.35
N LEU A 59 -11.31 2.27 -20.22
CA LEU A 59 -10.40 2.28 -21.36
C LEU A 59 -10.32 0.93 -22.09
N LYS A 60 -10.74 -0.17 -21.45
CA LYS A 60 -10.69 -1.55 -21.99
C LYS A 60 -9.30 -1.92 -22.54
N LEU A 61 -8.22 -1.37 -21.94
CA LEU A 61 -6.86 -1.62 -22.39
C LEU A 61 -6.34 -3.01 -21.99
N TYR A 62 -6.97 -3.60 -20.98
CA TYR A 62 -6.62 -4.90 -20.44
C TYR A 62 -7.90 -5.71 -20.25
N ASP A 63 -7.87 -6.95 -20.72
CA ASP A 63 -8.93 -7.92 -20.44
C ASP A 63 -8.84 -8.44 -19.01
N ARG A 64 -9.95 -8.99 -18.50
CA ARG A 64 -10.02 -9.54 -17.15
C ARG A 64 -9.27 -10.86 -16.96
N ASP A 65 -8.81 -11.44 -18.05
CA ASP A 65 -8.00 -12.65 -18.04
C ASP A 65 -6.54 -12.28 -17.77
N ILE A 66 -6.12 -12.54 -16.53
CA ILE A 66 -4.72 -12.53 -16.12
C ILE A 66 -4.14 -13.95 -16.31
N PHE A 67 -4.32 -14.53 -17.50
CA PHE A 67 -3.68 -15.77 -17.95
C PHE A 67 -3.47 -15.78 -19.47
#